data_AF-V4TR88-F1
#
_entry.id   AF-V4TR88-F1
#
_cell.length_a   1.000
_cell.length_b   1.000
_cell.length_c   1.000
_cell.angle_alpha   90.00
_cell.angle_beta   90.00
_cell.angle_gamma   90.00
#
_symmetry.space_group_name_H-M   'P 1'
#
loop_
_entity.id
_entity.type
_entity.pdbx_description
1 polymer ?
#
loop_
_entity_poly.entity_id
_entity_poly.type
_entity_poly.pdbx_seq_one_letter_code
_entity_poly.pdbx_strand_id
1 'polypeptide(L)'
;MADNLFEGLPPPSSEPQNEEQQQSTANNKKREASPVPAPALKSALKKPKTDSDETMPQKSLRFKMTTDASDAQVIDAMQKIASHIKNPAKFGKASKLAIQMIQAGSVKPGTSGQFFAILEAAMSSPTSCTDPSVRADYHALFTVAQDAAECLSKKQKNQLSIWTFQAVVANDLFTDDSFVFSKTATRIKEAISSLPVATKDDDLEEAAALKDEAEKTNEDSKNKRDMPPAVQAEENHKDEADPFGLDAFIPKRIRKDDRTKGKKETGAKIKEDEEEYKRFLKSQREALITGLEIAAHRYKTPWCQTVIDILVKHAFDNVARFTSQQRDAIAKLWASIREQQNRRRQGKSVTGKLDVNAFELLQQKYANEKISIRRAVGSGGERRAQQWLG
;
A
#
# COMPACT_ATOMS: atom_id res chain seq x y z
N MET A 1 -25.66 8.13 -11.58
CA MET A 1 -25.54 6.97 -12.51
C MET A 1 -24.45 6.07 -11.94
N ALA A 2 -24.34 4.80 -12.34
CA ALA A 2 -23.39 3.89 -11.70
C ALA A 2 -22.00 3.99 -12.34
N ASP A 3 -21.05 4.60 -11.62
CA ASP A 3 -19.65 4.65 -12.04
C ASP A 3 -19.01 3.25 -11.86
N ASN A 4 -18.51 2.69 -12.95
CA ASN A 4 -18.00 1.32 -12.96
C ASN A 4 -16.58 1.28 -12.39
N LEU A 5 -16.46 0.85 -11.14
CA LEU A 5 -15.22 0.76 -10.33
C LEU A 5 -14.12 -0.20 -10.87
N PHE A 6 -14.17 -0.58 -12.15
CA PHE A 6 -13.31 -1.56 -12.80
C PHE A 6 -12.88 -1.16 -14.23
N GLU A 7 -12.81 0.14 -14.54
CA GLU A 7 -12.17 0.62 -15.77
C GLU A 7 -10.71 0.11 -15.85
N GLY A 8 -10.43 -0.73 -16.84
CA GLY A 8 -9.13 -1.40 -17.01
C GLY A 8 -9.21 -2.92 -17.16
N LEU A 9 -10.34 -3.56 -16.82
CA LEU A 9 -10.59 -4.96 -17.21
C LEU A 9 -11.07 -5.04 -18.67
N PRO A 10 -10.54 -5.96 -19.50
CA PRO A 10 -11.00 -6.12 -20.87
C PRO A 10 -12.42 -6.72 -20.91
N PRO A 11 -13.31 -6.24 -21.80
CA PRO A 11 -14.67 -6.75 -21.90
C PRO A 11 -14.69 -8.19 -22.45
N PRO A 12 -15.74 -8.99 -22.15
CA PRO A 12 -15.91 -10.32 -22.70
C PRO A 12 -16.34 -10.25 -24.17
N SER A 13 -15.38 -10.25 -25.10
CA SER A 13 -15.67 -10.29 -26.53
C SER A 13 -16.36 -11.61 -26.93
N SER A 14 -17.48 -11.46 -27.65
CA SER A 14 -18.15 -12.52 -28.39
C SER A 14 -17.30 -13.07 -29.54
N GLU A 15 -17.72 -14.21 -30.08
CA GLU A 15 -17.01 -14.97 -31.12
C GLU A 15 -16.81 -14.15 -32.42
N PRO A 16 -15.61 -14.17 -33.03
CA PRO A 16 -15.38 -13.60 -34.35
C PRO A 16 -15.68 -14.60 -35.47
N GLN A 17 -16.41 -14.17 -36.51
CA GLN A 17 -16.47 -14.89 -37.78
C GLN A 17 -15.16 -14.72 -38.56
N ASN A 18 -14.84 -15.69 -39.42
CA ASN A 18 -13.74 -15.56 -40.39
C ASN A 18 -14.08 -14.51 -41.46
N GLU A 19 -13.07 -13.79 -41.93
CA GLU A 19 -12.81 -13.69 -43.37
C GLU A 19 -11.33 -13.39 -43.65
N GLU A 20 -10.79 -13.97 -44.71
CA GLU A 20 -9.42 -13.73 -45.18
C GLU A 20 -9.44 -12.68 -46.31
N GLN A 21 -8.46 -11.78 -46.34
CA GLN A 21 -7.85 -11.43 -47.64
C GLN A 21 -6.44 -10.85 -47.52
N GLN A 22 -5.69 -11.04 -48.60
CA GLN A 22 -4.29 -10.66 -48.77
C GLN A 22 -4.21 -9.29 -49.44
N GLN A 23 -3.16 -8.52 -49.16
CA GLN A 23 -2.26 -8.06 -50.24
C GLN A 23 -0.94 -7.47 -49.71
N SER A 24 0.01 -7.33 -50.63
CA SER A 24 1.43 -7.06 -50.38
C SER A 24 1.85 -5.65 -50.77
N THR A 25 2.92 -5.14 -50.16
CA THR A 25 3.92 -4.35 -50.90
C THR A 25 5.29 -4.50 -50.25
N ALA A 26 6.34 -4.44 -51.06
CA ALA A 26 7.72 -4.70 -50.63
C ALA A 26 8.51 -3.40 -50.40
N ASN A 27 9.59 -3.48 -49.61
CA ASN A 27 10.70 -2.54 -49.80
C ASN A 27 12.05 -3.16 -49.46
N ASN A 28 13.08 -2.80 -50.22
CA ASN A 28 14.41 -3.42 -50.16
C ASN A 28 15.38 -2.62 -49.27
N LYS A 29 16.23 -3.30 -48.50
CA LYS A 29 17.62 -2.87 -48.26
C LYS A 29 18.52 -4.05 -47.83
N LYS A 30 19.79 -3.99 -48.23
CA LYS A 30 20.78 -5.06 -48.05
C LYS A 30 21.27 -5.17 -46.60
N ARG A 31 21.68 -6.39 -46.21
CA ARG A 31 22.69 -6.62 -45.16
C ARG A 31 24.09 -6.34 -45.69
N GLU A 32 24.95 -5.85 -44.81
CA GLU A 32 26.35 -6.32 -44.68
C GLU A 32 26.58 -6.73 -43.22
N ALA A 33 27.64 -7.49 -42.92
CA ALA A 33 27.77 -8.19 -41.64
C ALA A 33 29.21 -8.61 -41.29
N SER A 34 29.39 -8.98 -40.01
CA SER A 34 30.57 -9.64 -39.37
C SER A 34 31.64 -8.70 -38.80
N PRO A 35 32.48 -9.15 -37.83
CA PRO A 35 32.43 -10.39 -37.04
C PRO A 35 32.43 -10.18 -35.50
N VAL A 36 32.31 -11.26 -34.73
CA VAL A 36 32.57 -11.31 -33.26
C VAL A 36 33.34 -12.59 -32.90
N PRO A 37 34.47 -12.45 -32.20
CA PRO A 37 34.89 -13.36 -31.12
C PRO A 37 35.45 -12.56 -29.90
N ALA A 38 35.62 -13.07 -28.67
CA ALA A 38 35.13 -14.24 -27.94
C ALA A 38 35.41 -13.97 -26.42
N PRO A 39 34.78 -14.67 -25.45
CA PRO A 39 34.84 -14.26 -24.03
C PRO A 39 36.11 -14.73 -23.28
N ALA A 40 36.49 -13.98 -22.24
CA ALA A 40 37.61 -14.31 -21.36
C ALA A 40 37.21 -14.30 -19.86
N LEU A 41 36.92 -15.48 -19.32
CA LEU A 41 36.80 -15.71 -17.87
C LEU A 41 38.10 -16.31 -17.32
N LYS A 42 38.85 -15.58 -16.48
CA LYS A 42 39.84 -16.16 -15.56
C LYS A 42 39.84 -15.44 -14.22
N SER A 43 39.82 -16.21 -13.14
CA SER A 43 39.89 -15.77 -11.76
C SER A 43 41.34 -15.52 -11.32
N ALA A 44 41.54 -14.55 -10.42
CA ALA A 44 42.81 -14.33 -9.73
C ALA A 44 42.56 -13.86 -8.29
N LEU A 45 42.44 -14.81 -7.36
CA LEU A 45 42.30 -14.54 -5.92
C LEU A 45 43.65 -14.08 -5.34
N LYS A 46 43.72 -12.86 -4.79
CA LYS A 46 44.81 -12.43 -3.90
C LYS A 46 44.28 -11.60 -2.73
N LYS A 47 44.77 -11.90 -1.53
CA LYS A 47 44.62 -11.13 -0.28
C LYS A 47 46.04 -10.86 0.29
N PRO A 48 46.23 -10.09 1.37
CA PRO A 48 47.00 -8.84 1.29
C PRO A 48 48.35 -8.91 2.00
N LYS A 49 49.09 -7.80 1.95
CA LYS A 49 50.11 -7.45 2.96
C LYS A 49 49.98 -6.00 3.38
N THR A 50 50.45 -5.74 4.59
CA THR A 50 50.68 -4.45 5.23
C THR A 50 51.94 -3.79 4.63
N ASP A 51 52.31 -2.53 4.90
CA ASP A 51 51.80 -1.52 5.85
C ASP A 51 51.28 -0.28 5.04
N SER A 52 51.30 1.01 5.40
CA SER A 52 51.77 1.81 6.56
C SER A 52 51.00 3.14 6.64
N ASP A 53 51.33 4.02 7.60
CA ASP A 53 50.79 5.39 7.70
C ASP A 53 51.29 6.33 6.58
N GLU A 54 50.41 7.23 6.12
CA GLU A 54 50.70 8.68 6.12
C GLU A 54 49.39 9.50 6.18
N THR A 55 49.44 10.71 6.75
CA THR A 55 48.26 11.42 7.25
C THR A 55 47.65 12.44 6.27
N MET A 56 46.33 12.36 6.05
CA MET A 56 45.51 13.54 5.70
C MET A 56 44.19 13.56 6.48
N PRO A 57 43.81 14.69 7.12
CA PRO A 57 42.57 14.78 7.87
C PRO A 57 41.38 15.00 6.94
N GLN A 58 40.79 13.91 6.44
CA GLN A 58 39.44 13.99 5.87
C GLN A 58 38.49 14.55 6.93
N LYS A 59 37.89 15.71 6.64
CA LYS A 59 36.90 16.37 7.50
C LYS A 59 35.58 15.60 7.46
N SER A 60 35.57 14.40 8.06
CA SER A 60 34.35 13.73 8.48
C SER A 60 33.65 14.66 9.46
N LEU A 61 32.66 15.40 8.96
CA LEU A 61 31.86 16.31 9.77
C LEU A 61 30.87 15.49 10.61
N ARG A 62 31.42 14.71 11.55
CA ARG A 62 30.67 14.10 12.64
C ARG A 62 30.04 15.26 13.41
N PHE A 63 28.77 15.54 13.12
CA PHE A 63 27.93 16.34 14.00
C PHE A 63 28.06 15.72 15.39
N LYS A 64 28.70 16.44 16.31
CA LYS A 64 28.70 16.04 17.72
C LYS A 64 27.25 16.08 18.14
N MET A 65 26.68 14.93 18.49
CA MET A 65 25.31 14.83 18.96
C MET A 65 25.26 15.37 20.40
N THR A 66 25.34 16.69 20.52
CA THR A 66 25.26 17.41 21.79
C THR A 66 23.81 17.37 22.27
N THR A 67 23.51 16.36 23.07
CA THR A 67 22.20 16.06 23.64
C THR A 67 21.82 17.06 24.73
N ASP A 68 21.53 18.30 24.33
CA ASP A 68 20.89 19.30 25.19
C ASP A 68 20.05 20.32 24.38
N ALA A 69 19.26 19.79 23.43
CA ALA A 69 18.15 20.53 22.85
C ALA A 69 16.98 20.50 23.84
N SER A 70 16.45 21.66 24.22
CA SER A 70 15.39 21.69 25.24
C SER A 70 14.09 21.08 24.71
N ASP A 71 13.28 20.47 25.58
CA ASP A 71 12.04 19.80 25.16
C ASP A 71 11.08 20.77 24.44
N ALA A 72 11.15 22.08 24.71
CA ALA A 72 10.43 23.11 23.97
C ALA A 72 10.92 23.27 22.50
N GLN A 73 12.23 23.19 22.25
CA GLN A 73 12.80 23.19 20.89
C GLN A 73 12.45 21.90 20.14
N VAL A 74 12.44 20.76 20.85
CA VAL A 74 11.98 19.47 20.33
C VAL A 74 10.51 19.54 19.90
N ILE A 75 9.64 20.12 20.72
CA ILE A 75 8.20 20.30 20.42
C ILE A 75 7.98 21.22 19.21
N ASP A 76 8.65 22.36 19.14
CA ASP A 76 8.59 23.29 18.02
C ASP A 76 9.08 22.64 16.70
N ALA A 77 10.17 21.87 16.76
CA ALA A 77 10.66 21.09 15.63
C ALA A 77 9.64 20.03 15.16
N MET A 78 9.02 19.28 16.08
CA MET A 78 7.98 18.31 15.76
C MET A 78 6.75 18.95 15.10
N GLN A 79 6.29 20.10 15.61
CA GLN A 79 5.18 20.85 15.01
C GLN A 79 5.50 21.36 13.59
N LYS A 80 6.73 21.86 13.38
CA LYS A 80 7.21 22.29 12.06
C LYS A 80 7.27 21.11 11.07
N ILE A 81 7.74 19.94 11.51
CA ILE A 81 7.75 18.71 10.70
C ILE A 81 6.31 18.29 10.35
N ALA A 82 5.38 18.26 11.31
CA ALA A 82 3.97 17.91 11.08
C ALA A 82 3.28 18.86 10.08
N SER A 83 3.64 20.15 10.07
CA SER A 83 3.13 21.10 9.07
C SER A 83 3.65 20.85 7.65
N HIS A 84 4.84 20.26 7.52
CA HIS A 84 5.53 20.06 6.24
C HIS A 84 5.32 18.66 5.65
N ILE A 85 5.07 17.65 6.48
CA ILE A 85 4.89 16.26 6.05
C ILE A 85 3.62 16.07 5.20
N LYS A 86 2.60 16.92 5.36
CA LYS A 86 1.38 16.94 4.53
C LYS A 86 1.61 17.30 3.05
N ASN A 87 2.78 17.84 2.69
CA ASN A 87 3.10 18.24 1.33
C ASN A 87 4.05 17.21 0.67
N PRO A 88 3.65 16.52 -0.41
CA PRO A 88 4.47 15.46 -1.03
C PRO A 88 5.89 15.90 -1.45
N ALA A 89 6.05 17.13 -1.96
CA ALA A 89 7.35 17.67 -2.35
C ALA A 89 8.27 18.01 -1.16
N LYS A 90 7.72 18.08 0.07
CA LYS A 90 8.47 18.24 1.33
C LYS A 90 8.55 16.93 2.14
N PHE A 91 7.66 15.97 1.89
CA PHE A 91 7.52 14.73 2.63
C PHE A 91 8.86 14.02 2.83
N GLY A 92 9.60 13.74 1.75
CA GLY A 92 10.89 13.03 1.81
C GLY A 92 12.04 13.77 2.51
N LYS A 93 11.83 15.01 2.98
CA LYS A 93 12.72 15.71 3.92
C LYS A 93 12.16 15.70 5.34
N ALA A 94 10.84 15.90 5.48
CA ALA A 94 10.14 15.86 6.77
C ALA A 94 10.19 14.46 7.42
N SER A 95 10.02 13.39 6.64
CA SER A 95 10.14 11.99 7.09
C SER A 95 11.54 11.70 7.66
N LYS A 96 12.60 12.11 6.95
CA LYS A 96 14.00 11.91 7.36
C LYS A 96 14.34 12.67 8.64
N LEU A 97 13.79 13.87 8.83
CA LEU A 97 13.91 14.62 10.08
C LEU A 97 13.15 13.90 11.22
N ALA A 98 11.92 13.43 10.99
CA ALA A 98 11.17 12.66 11.99
C ALA A 98 11.92 11.38 12.42
N ILE A 99 12.49 10.63 11.47
CA ILE A 99 13.35 9.46 11.73
C ILE A 99 14.54 9.83 12.63
N GLN A 100 15.21 10.96 12.35
CA GLN A 100 16.31 11.45 13.19
C GLN A 100 15.86 11.79 14.62
N MET A 101 14.65 12.31 14.83
CA MET A 101 14.12 12.57 16.18
C MET A 101 13.87 11.29 16.98
N ILE A 102 13.46 10.19 16.32
CA ILE A 102 13.33 8.87 16.95
C ILE A 102 14.72 8.34 17.31
N GLN A 103 15.65 8.33 16.34
CA GLN A 103 17.02 7.82 16.50
C GLN A 103 17.85 8.59 17.54
N ALA A 104 17.55 9.88 17.75
CA ALA A 104 18.17 10.70 18.79
C ALA A 104 17.50 10.57 20.17
N GLY A 105 16.51 9.68 20.36
CA GLY A 105 15.80 9.50 21.63
C GLY A 105 14.94 10.71 22.04
N SER A 106 14.55 11.57 21.09
CA SER A 106 13.75 12.77 21.37
C SER A 106 12.25 12.49 21.54
N VAL A 107 11.81 11.26 21.25
CA VAL A 107 10.46 10.78 21.52
C VAL A 107 10.42 10.17 22.93
N LYS A 108 9.89 10.93 23.88
CA LYS A 108 9.71 10.58 25.30
C LYS A 108 8.22 10.59 25.63
N PRO A 109 7.75 10.07 26.78
CA PRO A 109 6.33 10.16 27.17
C PRO A 109 5.74 11.59 27.22
N GLY A 110 6.58 12.63 27.37
CA GLY A 110 6.16 14.05 27.31
C GLY A 110 6.14 14.67 25.90
N THR A 111 6.74 14.02 24.90
CA THR A 111 6.81 14.50 23.50
C THR A 111 6.16 13.54 22.49
N SER A 112 5.73 12.35 22.94
CA SER A 112 5.19 11.31 22.07
C SER A 112 3.84 11.68 21.44
N GLY A 113 3.07 12.58 22.06
CA GLY A 113 1.86 13.16 21.45
C GLY A 113 2.18 14.01 20.20
N GLN A 114 3.19 14.88 20.29
CA GLN A 114 3.64 15.73 19.19
C GLN A 114 4.32 14.89 18.08
N PHE A 115 5.08 13.85 18.46
CA PHE A 115 5.59 12.88 17.49
C PHE A 115 4.45 12.12 16.78
N PHE A 116 3.43 11.66 17.52
CA PHE A 116 2.29 10.98 16.93
C PHE A 116 1.52 11.87 15.95
N ALA A 117 1.38 13.17 16.26
CA ALA A 117 0.78 14.15 15.35
C ALA A 117 1.55 14.32 14.02
N ILE A 118 2.86 13.98 13.96
CA ILE A 118 3.61 13.91 12.68
C ILE A 118 3.12 12.70 11.85
N LEU A 119 2.93 11.54 12.48
CA LEU A 119 2.47 10.32 11.80
C LEU A 119 1.02 10.46 11.32
N GLU A 120 0.15 11.04 12.15
CA GLU A 120 -1.23 11.40 11.81
C GLU A 120 -1.27 12.41 10.65
N ALA A 121 -0.42 13.43 10.69
CA ALA A 121 -0.29 14.42 9.61
C ALA A 121 0.23 13.80 8.30
N ALA A 122 1.07 12.77 8.35
CA ALA A 122 1.49 12.01 7.16
C ALA A 122 0.31 11.23 6.57
N MET A 123 -0.36 10.41 7.37
CA MET A 123 -1.45 9.54 6.91
C MET A 123 -2.73 10.30 6.55
N SER A 124 -2.85 11.56 7.00
CA SER A 124 -3.88 12.53 6.59
C SER A 124 -3.48 13.39 5.38
N SER A 125 -2.41 13.04 4.65
CA SER A 125 -2.02 13.73 3.42
C SER A 125 -2.82 13.22 2.21
N PRO A 126 -3.08 14.06 1.18
CA PRO A 126 -3.90 13.67 0.02
C PRO A 126 -3.19 12.71 -0.95
N THR A 127 -1.92 12.37 -0.70
CA THR A 127 -1.16 11.41 -1.51
C THR A 127 -1.04 10.11 -0.74
N SER A 128 -1.55 9.02 -1.32
CA SER A 128 -1.47 7.69 -0.72
C SER A 128 -0.04 7.34 -0.29
N CYS A 129 0.10 6.73 0.89
CA CYS A 129 1.36 6.13 1.34
C CYS A 129 1.89 5.03 0.40
N THR A 130 1.08 4.57 -0.55
CA THR A 130 1.43 3.60 -1.58
C THR A 130 1.87 4.23 -2.92
N ASP A 131 1.87 5.56 -3.08
CA ASP A 131 2.36 6.25 -4.28
C ASP A 131 3.89 6.01 -4.46
N PRO A 132 4.36 5.51 -5.64
CA PRO A 132 5.77 5.22 -5.89
C PRO A 132 6.75 6.34 -5.53
N SER A 133 6.33 7.60 -5.64
CA SER A 133 7.16 8.81 -5.45
C SER A 133 7.51 9.07 -3.99
N VAL A 134 6.70 8.58 -3.05
CA VAL A 134 6.86 8.77 -1.59
C VAL A 134 6.94 7.46 -0.82
N ARG A 135 6.62 6.32 -1.45
CA ARG A 135 6.54 4.98 -0.85
C ARG A 135 7.74 4.61 0.02
N ALA A 136 8.96 4.85 -0.47
CA ALA A 136 10.19 4.50 0.24
C ALA A 136 10.39 5.34 1.52
N ASP A 137 10.02 6.61 1.49
CA ASP A 137 10.07 7.51 2.66
C ASP A 137 8.96 7.20 3.68
N TYR A 138 7.79 6.74 3.22
CA TYR A 138 6.72 6.20 4.07
C TYR A 138 7.16 4.91 4.77
N HIS A 139 7.69 3.95 4.01
CA HIS A 139 8.19 2.68 4.54
C HIS A 139 9.29 2.89 5.58
N ALA A 140 10.26 3.77 5.29
CA ALA A 140 11.32 4.11 6.24
C ALA A 140 10.78 4.73 7.53
N LEU A 141 9.85 5.69 7.42
CA LEU A 141 9.26 6.37 8.58
C LEU A 141 8.46 5.39 9.46
N PHE A 142 7.55 4.62 8.86
CA PHE A 142 6.68 3.70 9.59
C PHE A 142 7.35 2.38 10.01
N THR A 143 8.54 2.09 9.49
CA THR A 143 9.43 1.07 10.05
C THR A 143 10.00 1.56 11.39
N VAL A 144 10.68 2.72 11.41
CA VAL A 144 11.36 3.26 12.61
C VAL A 144 10.37 3.80 13.66
N ALA A 145 9.17 4.21 13.26
CA ALA A 145 8.11 4.63 14.19
C ALA A 145 7.68 3.53 15.18
N GLN A 146 7.94 2.25 14.87
CA GLN A 146 7.70 1.14 15.79
C GLN A 146 8.66 1.15 17.00
N ASP A 147 9.88 1.66 16.85
CA ASP A 147 10.83 1.79 17.97
C ASP A 147 10.34 2.80 19.01
N ALA A 148 9.60 3.82 18.57
CA ALA A 148 8.93 4.79 19.42
C ALA A 148 7.62 4.27 20.06
N ALA A 149 7.16 3.06 19.69
CA ALA A 149 5.83 2.59 20.07
C ALA A 149 5.65 2.48 21.58
N GLU A 150 6.68 2.13 22.36
CA GLU A 150 6.56 1.97 23.82
C GLU A 150 5.98 3.22 24.50
N CYS A 151 6.41 4.42 24.06
CA CYS A 151 5.98 5.73 24.55
C CYS A 151 4.57 6.17 24.12
N LEU A 152 3.83 5.35 23.36
CA LEU A 152 2.48 5.65 22.88
C LEU A 152 1.38 5.03 23.76
N SER A 153 0.21 5.66 23.78
CA SER A 153 -1.01 5.10 24.38
C SER A 153 -1.53 3.88 23.60
N LYS A 154 -2.44 3.09 24.20
CA LYS A 154 -3.10 1.93 23.55
C LYS A 154 -3.76 2.31 22.22
N LYS A 155 -4.51 3.43 22.19
CA LYS A 155 -5.16 3.99 20.99
C LYS A 155 -4.16 4.31 19.88
N GLN A 156 -3.08 5.01 20.24
CA GLN A 156 -2.00 5.36 19.31
C GLN A 156 -1.21 4.14 18.82
N LYS A 157 -0.98 3.12 19.66
CA LYS A 157 -0.40 1.82 19.27
C LYS A 157 -1.28 1.10 18.24
N ASN A 158 -2.60 1.08 18.46
CA ASN A 158 -3.57 0.53 17.53
C ASN A 158 -3.54 1.26 16.17
N GLN A 159 -3.62 2.60 16.16
CA GLN A 159 -3.51 3.41 14.94
C GLN A 159 -2.17 3.21 14.22
N LEU A 160 -1.04 3.24 14.95
CA LEU A 160 0.29 2.97 14.40
C LEU A 160 0.36 1.60 13.74
N SER A 161 -0.25 0.55 14.31
CA SER A 161 -0.24 -0.79 13.70
C SER A 161 -0.99 -0.85 12.36
N ILE A 162 -2.10 -0.10 12.22
CA ILE A 162 -2.83 0.05 10.94
C ILE A 162 -1.96 0.82 9.94
N TRP A 163 -1.38 1.94 10.35
CA TRP A 163 -0.54 2.78 9.47
C TRP A 163 0.74 2.07 9.04
N THR A 164 1.39 1.30 9.92
CA THR A 164 2.51 0.41 9.56
C THR A 164 2.06 -0.71 8.63
N PHE A 165 0.85 -1.25 8.77
CA PHE A 165 0.33 -2.21 7.78
C PHE A 165 0.21 -1.56 6.39
N GLN A 166 -0.35 -0.35 6.30
CA GLN A 166 -0.52 0.39 5.03
C GLN A 166 0.82 0.86 4.44
N ALA A 167 1.66 1.52 5.24
CA ALA A 167 2.90 2.16 4.80
C ALA A 167 4.12 1.22 4.71
N VAL A 168 4.08 0.03 5.34
CA VAL A 168 5.15 -0.97 5.28
C VAL A 168 4.66 -2.27 4.64
N VAL A 169 3.67 -2.97 5.23
CA VAL A 169 3.28 -4.32 4.79
C VAL A 169 2.65 -4.33 3.39
N ALA A 170 1.70 -3.42 3.12
CA ALA A 170 1.13 -3.29 1.78
C ALA A 170 2.13 -2.73 0.76
N ASN A 171 3.15 -1.98 1.21
CA ASN A 171 4.20 -1.44 0.36
C ASN A 171 5.27 -2.48 -0.03
N ASP A 172 5.58 -3.44 0.86
CA ASP A 172 6.45 -4.59 0.57
C ASP A 172 5.93 -5.42 -0.65
N LEU A 173 4.63 -5.41 -0.96
CA LEU A 173 4.04 -6.12 -2.11
C LEU A 173 4.46 -5.55 -3.47
N PHE A 174 4.93 -4.30 -3.53
CA PHE A 174 5.47 -3.70 -4.75
C PHE A 174 6.93 -4.07 -5.03
N THR A 175 7.56 -4.89 -4.17
CA THR A 175 8.91 -5.42 -4.39
C THR A 175 9.01 -6.29 -5.64
N ASP A 176 10.21 -6.33 -6.24
CA ASP A 176 10.57 -7.33 -7.26
C ASP A 176 11.34 -8.53 -6.66
N ASP A 177 11.54 -8.58 -5.34
CA ASP A 177 12.10 -9.73 -4.61
C ASP A 177 10.99 -10.72 -4.19
N SER A 178 11.05 -11.94 -4.75
CA SER A 178 10.08 -13.00 -4.48
C SER A 178 10.07 -13.52 -3.04
N PHE A 179 11.18 -13.41 -2.31
CA PHE A 179 11.25 -13.78 -0.90
C PHE A 179 10.54 -12.74 -0.02
N VAL A 180 10.79 -11.44 -0.26
CA VAL A 180 10.08 -10.35 0.44
C VAL A 180 8.59 -10.42 0.16
N PHE A 181 8.18 -10.59 -1.10
CA PHE A 181 6.77 -10.74 -1.46
C PHE A 181 6.09 -11.93 -0.75
N SER A 182 6.77 -13.09 -0.70
CA SER A 182 6.26 -14.30 -0.05
C SER A 182 6.15 -14.15 1.48
N LYS A 183 7.15 -13.53 2.10
CA LYS A 183 7.15 -13.19 3.54
C LYS A 183 6.02 -12.23 3.88
N THR A 184 5.79 -11.24 3.05
CA THR A 184 4.70 -10.25 3.23
C THR A 184 3.32 -10.87 3.00
N ALA A 185 3.13 -11.69 1.97
CA ALA A 185 1.90 -12.47 1.81
C ALA A 185 1.62 -13.39 3.02
N THR A 186 2.67 -13.91 3.66
CA THR A 186 2.54 -14.72 4.89
C THR A 186 2.06 -13.86 6.07
N ARG A 187 2.66 -12.69 6.31
CA ARG A 187 2.20 -11.71 7.31
C ARG A 187 0.74 -11.31 7.11
N ILE A 188 0.29 -11.13 5.86
CA ILE A 188 -1.11 -10.82 5.54
C ILE A 188 -2.01 -12.01 5.93
N LYS A 189 -1.65 -13.26 5.60
CA LYS A 189 -2.41 -14.45 6.03
C LYS A 189 -2.48 -14.58 7.56
N GLU A 190 -1.41 -14.28 8.27
CA GLU A 190 -1.37 -14.28 9.74
C GLU A 190 -2.34 -13.23 10.31
N ALA A 191 -2.31 -12.00 9.79
CA ALA A 191 -3.22 -10.92 10.18
C ALA A 191 -4.70 -11.22 9.86
N ILE A 192 -5.00 -11.86 8.71
CA ILE A 192 -6.35 -12.36 8.41
C ILE A 192 -6.77 -13.43 9.44
N SER A 193 -5.85 -14.29 9.86
CA SER A 193 -6.15 -15.39 10.79
C SER A 193 -6.37 -14.94 12.23
N SER A 194 -5.84 -13.77 12.62
CA SER A 194 -6.02 -13.18 13.95
C SER A 194 -7.22 -12.24 14.07
N LEU A 195 -7.85 -11.82 12.96
CA LEU A 195 -9.11 -11.08 13.00
C LEU A 195 -10.23 -11.88 13.71
N PRO A 196 -11.04 -11.24 14.57
CA PRO A 196 -12.27 -11.85 15.07
C PRO A 196 -13.29 -12.03 13.94
N VAL A 197 -14.20 -13.01 14.10
CA VAL A 197 -15.36 -13.19 13.22
C VAL A 197 -16.19 -11.90 13.21
N ALA A 198 -16.59 -11.43 12.03
CA ALA A 198 -17.42 -10.24 11.92
C ALA A 198 -18.86 -10.54 12.35
N THR A 199 -19.47 -9.61 13.06
CA THR A 199 -20.83 -9.73 13.57
C THR A 199 -21.82 -9.01 12.65
N LYS A 200 -23.12 -9.20 12.91
CA LYS A 200 -24.18 -8.44 12.24
C LYS A 200 -24.14 -6.95 12.56
N ASP A 201 -23.48 -6.57 13.66
CA ASP A 201 -23.33 -5.18 14.10
C ASP A 201 -22.26 -4.48 13.24
N ASP A 202 -21.12 -5.16 13.01
CA ASP A 202 -20.09 -4.70 12.06
C ASP A 202 -20.67 -4.51 10.63
N ASP A 203 -21.53 -5.45 10.19
CA ASP A 203 -22.20 -5.39 8.88
C ASP A 203 -23.18 -4.19 8.77
N LEU A 204 -23.80 -3.78 9.88
CA LEU A 204 -24.69 -2.60 9.93
C LEU A 204 -23.90 -1.28 10.00
N GLU A 205 -22.80 -1.23 10.75
CA GLU A 205 -21.90 -0.06 10.82
C GLU A 205 -21.20 0.20 9.46
N GLU A 206 -20.89 -0.84 8.71
CA GLU A 206 -20.41 -0.75 7.32
C GLU A 206 -21.50 -0.16 6.39
N ALA A 207 -22.72 -0.70 6.47
CA ALA A 207 -23.85 -0.27 5.63
C ALA A 207 -24.38 1.14 5.97
N ALA A 208 -24.16 1.62 7.19
CA ALA A 208 -24.43 3.01 7.57
C ALA A 208 -23.37 3.96 6.99
N ALA A 209 -22.09 3.69 7.22
CA ALA A 209 -21.00 4.57 6.78
C ALA A 209 -20.98 4.80 5.25
N LEU A 210 -21.34 3.80 4.44
CA LEU A 210 -21.47 4.01 2.99
C LEU A 210 -22.62 4.94 2.59
N LYS A 211 -23.70 5.03 3.36
CA LYS A 211 -24.78 5.99 3.11
C LYS A 211 -24.30 7.41 3.40
N ASP A 212 -23.61 7.60 4.52
CA ASP A 212 -23.04 8.91 4.89
C ASP A 212 -22.11 9.44 3.80
N GLU A 213 -21.24 8.60 3.22
CA GLU A 213 -20.36 8.99 2.10
C GLU A 213 -21.12 9.22 0.79
N ALA A 214 -22.15 8.42 0.51
CA ALA A 214 -23.02 8.61 -0.66
C ALA A 214 -23.87 9.89 -0.55
N GLU A 215 -24.28 10.29 0.64
CA GLU A 215 -25.05 11.53 0.87
C GLU A 215 -24.14 12.76 0.74
N LYS A 216 -22.94 12.76 1.34
CA LYS A 216 -21.92 13.82 1.18
C LYS A 216 -21.58 14.09 -0.28
N THR A 217 -21.32 13.04 -1.08
CA THR A 217 -20.98 13.18 -2.50
C THR A 217 -22.15 13.69 -3.36
N ASN A 218 -23.40 13.49 -2.92
CA ASN A 218 -24.58 14.10 -3.54
C ASN A 218 -24.81 15.57 -3.12
N GLU A 219 -24.38 16.00 -1.93
CA GLU A 219 -24.47 17.41 -1.50
C GLU A 219 -23.40 18.30 -2.15
N ASP A 220 -22.16 17.83 -2.26
CA ASP A 220 -21.08 18.55 -2.99
C ASP A 220 -21.46 18.82 -4.46
N SER A 221 -22.32 17.98 -5.04
CA SER A 221 -22.86 18.13 -6.39
C SER A 221 -23.93 19.24 -6.53
N LYS A 222 -24.44 19.81 -5.42
CA LYS A 222 -25.49 20.85 -5.42
C LYS A 222 -24.99 22.26 -5.05
N ASN A 223 -23.94 22.39 -4.25
CA ASN A 223 -23.53 23.67 -3.66
C ASN A 223 -22.76 24.64 -4.59
N LYS A 224 -23.16 24.71 -5.88
CA LYS A 224 -22.69 25.70 -6.86
C LYS A 224 -23.82 26.32 -7.68
N ARG A 225 -24.61 27.18 -7.03
CA ARG A 225 -25.23 28.41 -7.61
C ARG A 225 -25.81 29.32 -6.52
N ASP A 226 -25.14 30.46 -6.36
CA ASP A 226 -25.68 31.81 -6.12
C ASP A 226 -26.61 32.08 -4.92
N MET A 227 -26.03 32.75 -3.91
CA MET A 227 -26.73 33.62 -2.94
C MET A 227 -26.90 35.03 -3.51
N PRO A 228 -27.93 35.80 -3.06
CA PRO A 228 -27.67 36.90 -2.13
C PRO A 228 -28.73 37.04 -0.99
N PRO A 229 -28.52 37.89 0.03
CA PRO A 229 -29.07 37.66 1.39
C PRO A 229 -30.14 38.67 1.89
N ALA A 230 -30.88 38.29 2.94
CA ALA A 230 -31.71 39.21 3.74
C ALA A 230 -31.94 38.76 5.20
N VAL A 231 -31.60 39.67 6.14
CA VAL A 231 -32.22 40.00 7.45
C VAL A 231 -32.56 38.89 8.48
N GLN A 232 -31.79 38.94 9.57
CA GLN A 232 -32.09 38.71 11.00
C GLN A 232 -33.54 38.37 11.47
N ALA A 233 -33.61 37.46 12.45
CA ALA A 233 -34.51 37.57 13.60
C ALA A 233 -33.83 36.97 14.85
N GLU A 234 -33.88 37.67 15.99
CA GLU A 234 -33.59 37.09 17.31
C GLU A 234 -34.91 36.67 17.97
N GLU A 235 -34.96 35.50 18.61
CA GLU A 235 -35.97 35.22 19.64
C GLU A 235 -35.30 34.78 20.95
N ASN A 236 -35.82 35.31 22.06
CA ASN A 236 -35.27 35.10 23.39
C ASN A 236 -35.91 33.87 24.03
N HIS A 237 -35.08 32.96 24.55
CA HIS A 237 -35.46 32.17 25.72
C HIS A 237 -34.57 32.57 26.90
N LYS A 238 -35.13 33.42 27.76
CA LYS A 238 -34.53 33.75 29.07
C LYS A 238 -35.06 32.73 30.07
N ASP A 239 -34.19 31.86 30.56
CA ASP A 239 -34.47 31.15 31.81
C ASP A 239 -34.54 32.18 32.95
N GLU A 240 -35.55 32.03 33.81
CA GLU A 240 -35.95 33.03 34.80
C GLU A 240 -35.01 33.02 36.02
N ALA A 241 -33.94 33.82 35.95
CA ALA A 241 -33.01 33.99 37.05
C ALA A 241 -33.63 34.80 38.21
N ASP A 242 -33.62 34.23 39.42
CA ASP A 242 -34.17 34.82 40.65
C ASP A 242 -33.72 36.28 40.85
N PRO A 243 -34.63 37.27 40.75
CA PRO A 243 -34.27 38.69 40.81
C PRO A 243 -33.89 39.17 42.23
N PHE A 244 -34.02 38.33 43.26
CA PHE A 244 -33.64 38.66 44.64
C PHE A 244 -32.44 37.84 45.17
N GLY A 245 -31.92 36.87 44.40
CA GLY A 245 -30.73 36.09 44.75
C GLY A 245 -30.85 35.26 46.03
N LEU A 246 -32.07 34.93 46.45
CA LEU A 246 -32.37 34.21 47.69
C LEU A 246 -32.01 32.72 47.59
N ASP A 247 -31.93 32.16 46.37
CA ASP A 247 -31.52 30.77 46.14
C ASP A 247 -30.07 30.48 46.61
N ALA A 248 -29.25 31.52 46.85
CA ALA A 248 -27.93 31.43 47.47
C ALA A 248 -27.96 31.16 48.99
N PHE A 249 -29.07 31.48 49.66
CA PHE A 249 -29.23 31.36 51.12
C PHE A 249 -29.96 30.10 51.58
N ILE A 250 -30.43 29.26 50.65
CA ILE A 250 -31.06 27.97 50.96
C ILE A 250 -29.98 26.87 50.99
N PRO A 251 -29.66 26.26 52.15
CA PRO A 251 -28.65 25.20 52.21
C PRO A 251 -29.16 23.95 51.50
N LYS A 252 -28.74 23.74 50.24
CA LYS A 252 -29.07 22.55 49.44
C LYS A 252 -28.57 21.31 50.18
N ARG A 253 -29.50 20.59 50.81
CA ARG A 253 -29.22 19.46 51.73
C ARG A 253 -28.25 18.48 51.09
N ILE A 254 -27.20 18.10 51.83
CA ILE A 254 -26.17 17.15 51.38
C ILE A 254 -26.82 15.78 51.12
N ARG A 255 -27.27 15.56 49.89
CA ARG A 255 -27.65 14.23 49.40
C ARG A 255 -26.37 13.49 49.02
N LYS A 256 -25.93 12.68 49.99
CA LYS A 256 -25.05 11.50 49.90
C LYS A 256 -25.13 10.80 48.52
N ASP A 257 -24.34 11.25 47.55
CA ASP A 257 -24.33 10.69 46.19
C ASP A 257 -22.91 10.57 45.58
N ASP A 258 -21.88 10.65 46.42
CA ASP A 258 -20.47 10.52 46.03
C ASP A 258 -20.05 9.09 45.62
N ARG A 259 -21.02 8.16 45.56
CA ARG A 259 -20.79 6.73 45.25
C ARG A 259 -21.44 6.28 43.93
N THR A 260 -22.14 7.16 43.22
CA THR A 260 -22.79 6.85 41.93
C THR A 260 -21.98 7.37 40.72
N LYS A 261 -21.34 8.54 40.84
CA LYS A 261 -20.49 9.13 39.77
C LYS A 261 -19.46 8.15 39.22
N GLY A 262 -18.61 7.57 40.08
CA GLY A 262 -17.57 6.62 39.65
C GLY A 262 -18.11 5.36 38.96
N LYS A 263 -19.36 4.93 39.21
CA LYS A 263 -20.00 3.81 38.49
C LYS A 263 -20.56 4.23 37.13
N LYS A 264 -20.92 5.50 36.95
CA LYS A 264 -21.33 6.06 35.65
C LYS A 264 -20.11 6.36 34.76
N GLU A 265 -19.03 6.89 35.33
CA GLU A 265 -17.78 7.20 34.63
C GLU A 265 -17.05 5.93 34.15
N THR A 266 -16.95 4.90 34.99
CA THR A 266 -16.41 3.59 34.56
C THR A 266 -17.26 2.93 33.47
N GLY A 267 -18.60 2.98 33.61
CA GLY A 267 -19.52 2.47 32.59
C GLY A 267 -19.52 3.26 31.27
N ALA A 268 -19.15 4.54 31.28
CA ALA A 268 -18.94 5.33 30.06
C ALA A 268 -17.61 4.96 29.39
N LYS A 269 -16.52 4.87 30.18
CA LYS A 269 -15.18 4.56 29.66
C LYS A 269 -15.08 3.17 29.03
N ILE A 270 -15.77 2.16 29.60
CA ILE A 270 -15.82 0.82 29.01
C ILE A 270 -16.42 0.86 27.58
N LYS A 271 -17.47 1.65 27.37
CA LYS A 271 -18.08 1.82 26.03
C LYS A 271 -17.16 2.55 25.06
N GLU A 272 -16.42 3.56 25.53
CA GLU A 272 -15.41 4.26 24.72
C GLU A 272 -14.28 3.29 24.29
N ASP A 273 -13.75 2.48 25.21
CA ASP A 273 -12.76 1.42 24.92
C ASP A 273 -13.32 0.35 23.93
N GLU A 274 -14.61 0.01 24.01
CA GLU A 274 -15.29 -0.92 23.08
C GLU A 274 -15.49 -0.31 21.68
N GLU A 275 -15.95 0.95 21.59
CA GLU A 275 -16.08 1.69 20.32
C GLU A 275 -14.73 1.92 19.65
N GLU A 276 -13.68 2.27 20.40
CA GLU A 276 -12.32 2.37 19.85
C GLU A 276 -11.82 1.04 19.30
N TYR A 277 -12.16 -0.08 19.96
CA TYR A 277 -11.80 -1.41 19.47
C TYR A 277 -12.57 -1.78 18.18
N LYS A 278 -13.87 -1.47 18.08
CA LYS A 278 -14.64 -1.59 16.82
C LYS A 278 -14.02 -0.79 15.67
N ARG A 279 -13.73 0.49 15.91
CA ARG A 279 -13.11 1.41 14.92
C ARG A 279 -11.74 0.88 14.47
N PHE A 280 -10.93 0.37 15.41
CA PHE A 280 -9.67 -0.31 15.10
C PHE A 280 -9.88 -1.55 14.21
N LEU A 281 -10.81 -2.44 14.55
CA LEU A 281 -11.10 -3.64 13.74
C LEU A 281 -11.59 -3.29 12.34
N LYS A 282 -12.43 -2.26 12.19
CA LYS A 282 -12.88 -1.77 10.88
C LYS A 282 -11.69 -1.36 10.02
N SER A 283 -10.82 -0.46 10.50
CA SER A 283 -9.66 -0.01 9.73
C SER A 283 -8.55 -1.06 9.57
N GLN A 284 -8.47 -2.04 10.47
CA GLN A 284 -7.62 -3.22 10.28
C GLN A 284 -8.11 -4.10 9.12
N ARG A 285 -9.43 -4.35 9.03
CA ARG A 285 -10.04 -5.08 7.91
C ARG A 285 -9.89 -4.32 6.58
N GLU A 286 -10.15 -3.02 6.58
CA GLU A 286 -9.98 -2.14 5.40
C GLU A 286 -8.54 -2.22 4.87
N ALA A 287 -7.53 -2.06 5.75
CA ALA A 287 -6.12 -2.18 5.37
C ALA A 287 -5.76 -3.56 4.81
N LEU A 288 -6.35 -4.64 5.34
CA LEU A 288 -6.17 -6.01 4.84
C LEU A 288 -6.77 -6.19 3.43
N ILE A 289 -7.93 -5.58 3.13
CA ILE A 289 -8.52 -5.57 1.78
C ILE A 289 -7.58 -4.85 0.80
N THR A 290 -7.09 -3.65 1.13
CA THR A 290 -6.11 -2.92 0.29
C THR A 290 -4.84 -3.74 0.04
N GLY A 291 -4.38 -4.51 1.04
CA GLY A 291 -3.26 -5.45 0.88
C GLY A 291 -3.55 -6.59 -0.12
N LEU A 292 -4.75 -7.17 -0.08
CA LEU A 292 -5.19 -8.21 -1.02
C LEU A 292 -5.34 -7.66 -2.45
N GLU A 293 -5.86 -6.44 -2.60
CA GLU A 293 -5.99 -5.74 -3.88
C GLU A 293 -4.61 -5.46 -4.50
N ILE A 294 -3.66 -4.90 -3.73
CA ILE A 294 -2.30 -4.64 -4.21
C ILE A 294 -1.60 -5.94 -4.63
N ALA A 295 -1.78 -7.03 -3.87
CA ALA A 295 -1.25 -8.34 -4.25
C ALA A 295 -1.85 -8.83 -5.58
N ALA A 296 -3.17 -8.68 -5.78
CA ALA A 296 -3.83 -9.07 -7.02
C ALA A 296 -3.38 -8.25 -8.24
N HIS A 297 -3.09 -6.96 -8.09
CA HIS A 297 -2.51 -6.12 -9.15
C HIS A 297 -1.12 -6.58 -9.62
N ARG A 298 -0.42 -7.42 -8.83
CA ARG A 298 0.86 -8.06 -9.18
C ARG A 298 0.70 -9.43 -9.85
N TYR A 299 -0.53 -9.95 -10.07
CA TYR A 299 -0.76 -11.26 -10.70
C TYR A 299 -0.25 -11.38 -12.15
N LYS A 300 -0.10 -10.24 -12.84
CA LYS A 300 0.59 -10.16 -14.14
C LYS A 300 2.06 -10.58 -14.10
N THR A 301 2.69 -10.62 -12.92
CA THR A 301 4.08 -11.03 -12.71
C THR A 301 4.13 -12.53 -12.41
N PRO A 302 4.71 -13.39 -13.29
CA PRO A 302 4.55 -14.84 -13.20
C PRO A 302 4.99 -15.47 -11.87
N TRP A 303 6.10 -14.99 -11.28
CA TRP A 303 6.61 -15.53 -10.02
C TRP A 303 5.74 -15.19 -8.79
N CYS A 304 4.90 -14.16 -8.86
CA CYS A 304 3.96 -13.82 -7.77
C CYS A 304 2.75 -14.77 -7.72
N GLN A 305 2.37 -15.35 -8.86
CA GLN A 305 1.01 -15.88 -9.05
C GLN A 305 0.62 -16.98 -8.07
N THR A 306 1.50 -17.95 -7.82
CA THR A 306 1.23 -19.06 -6.87
C THR A 306 1.08 -18.54 -5.44
N VAL A 307 1.80 -17.48 -5.06
CA VAL A 307 1.69 -16.85 -3.75
C VAL A 307 0.35 -16.10 -3.64
N ILE A 308 -0.07 -15.40 -4.69
CA ILE A 308 -1.35 -14.69 -4.73
C ILE A 308 -2.54 -15.67 -4.74
N ASP A 309 -2.45 -16.76 -5.50
CA ASP A 309 -3.43 -17.87 -5.48
C ASP A 309 -3.67 -18.36 -4.04
N ILE A 310 -2.59 -18.61 -3.29
CA ILE A 310 -2.63 -19.10 -1.90
C ILE A 310 -3.15 -18.02 -0.94
N LEU A 311 -2.73 -16.76 -1.12
CA LEU A 311 -3.13 -15.62 -0.29
C LEU A 311 -4.63 -15.32 -0.40
N VAL A 312 -5.15 -15.18 -1.63
CA VAL A 312 -6.56 -14.85 -1.85
C VAL A 312 -7.47 -16.05 -1.57
N LYS A 313 -7.02 -17.29 -1.81
CA LYS A 313 -7.75 -18.46 -1.29
C LYS A 313 -7.82 -18.44 0.24
N HIS A 314 -6.74 -18.13 0.95
CA HIS A 314 -6.74 -18.05 2.41
C HIS A 314 -7.70 -16.97 2.94
N ALA A 315 -7.79 -15.83 2.25
CA ALA A 315 -8.77 -14.78 2.54
C ALA A 315 -10.22 -15.26 2.34
N PHE A 316 -10.49 -15.95 1.22
CA PHE A 316 -11.81 -16.52 0.93
C PHE A 316 -12.21 -17.64 1.90
N ASP A 317 -11.28 -18.54 2.24
CA ASP A 317 -11.50 -19.59 3.25
C ASP A 317 -11.76 -19.01 4.67
N ASN A 318 -11.38 -17.75 4.92
CA ASN A 318 -11.61 -17.01 6.17
C ASN A 318 -12.65 -15.86 6.04
N VAL A 319 -13.46 -15.85 4.97
CA VAL A 319 -14.30 -14.69 4.59
C VAL A 319 -15.26 -14.21 5.71
N ALA A 320 -15.67 -15.09 6.63
CA ALA A 320 -16.48 -14.75 7.80
C ALA A 320 -15.83 -13.76 8.80
N ARG A 321 -14.52 -13.48 8.69
CA ARG A 321 -13.81 -12.48 9.52
C ARG A 321 -13.96 -11.04 9.00
N PHE A 322 -14.47 -10.88 7.80
CA PHE A 322 -14.69 -9.60 7.11
C PHE A 322 -16.16 -9.20 7.14
N THR A 323 -16.44 -7.90 6.96
CA THR A 323 -17.81 -7.34 6.92
C THR A 323 -18.49 -7.56 5.57
N SER A 324 -19.82 -7.49 5.52
CA SER A 324 -20.67 -7.91 4.39
C SER A 324 -20.14 -7.54 2.98
N GLN A 325 -19.76 -6.30 2.75
CA GLN A 325 -19.30 -5.81 1.45
C GLN A 325 -17.86 -6.25 1.16
N GLN A 326 -17.03 -6.35 2.19
CA GLN A 326 -15.70 -6.96 2.12
C GLN A 326 -15.77 -8.45 1.77
N ARG A 327 -16.81 -9.18 2.22
CA ARG A 327 -17.06 -10.57 1.80
C ARG A 327 -17.31 -10.65 0.30
N ASP A 328 -18.15 -9.78 -0.23
CA ASP A 328 -18.44 -9.68 -1.67
C ASP A 328 -17.19 -9.27 -2.48
N ALA A 329 -16.38 -8.35 -1.96
CA ALA A 329 -15.11 -7.96 -2.58
C ALA A 329 -14.13 -9.15 -2.66
N ILE A 330 -13.95 -9.88 -1.56
CA ILE A 330 -13.11 -11.09 -1.52
C ILE A 330 -13.67 -12.18 -2.44
N ALA A 331 -14.99 -12.37 -2.51
CA ALA A 331 -15.61 -13.34 -3.41
C ALA A 331 -15.39 -13.00 -4.89
N LYS A 332 -15.53 -11.73 -5.29
CA LYS A 332 -15.23 -11.24 -6.65
C LYS A 332 -13.73 -11.40 -6.97
N LEU A 333 -12.86 -11.05 -6.04
CA LEU A 333 -11.40 -11.16 -6.17
C LEU A 333 -10.96 -12.63 -6.35
N TRP A 334 -11.51 -13.52 -5.54
CA TRP A 334 -11.26 -14.96 -5.63
C TRP A 334 -11.80 -15.57 -6.92
N ALA A 335 -13.00 -15.17 -7.38
CA ALA A 335 -13.53 -15.62 -8.66
C ALA A 335 -12.59 -15.25 -9.83
N SER A 336 -12.12 -13.99 -9.89
CA SER A 336 -11.18 -13.52 -10.90
C SER A 336 -9.84 -14.28 -10.86
N ILE A 337 -9.23 -14.42 -9.67
CA ILE A 337 -7.96 -15.14 -9.52
C ILE A 337 -8.11 -16.63 -9.82
N ARG A 338 -9.21 -17.27 -9.45
CA ARG A 338 -9.50 -18.67 -9.78
C ARG A 338 -9.69 -18.87 -11.28
N GLU A 339 -10.30 -17.92 -11.98
CA GLU A 339 -10.39 -17.95 -13.44
C GLU A 339 -9.01 -17.81 -14.09
N GLN A 340 -8.18 -16.86 -13.63
CA GLN A 340 -6.82 -16.68 -14.11
C GLN A 340 -5.94 -17.90 -13.81
N GLN A 341 -6.08 -18.54 -12.65
CA GLN A 341 -5.44 -19.82 -12.32
C GLN A 341 -5.88 -20.94 -13.27
N ASN A 342 -7.18 -21.03 -13.60
CA ASN A 342 -7.69 -22.01 -14.55
C ASN A 342 -7.16 -21.77 -15.98
N ARG A 343 -7.11 -20.51 -16.44
CA ARG A 343 -6.55 -20.14 -17.75
C ARG A 343 -5.08 -20.56 -17.86
N ARG A 344 -4.26 -20.26 -16.83
CA ARG A 344 -2.85 -20.70 -16.75
C ARG A 344 -2.70 -22.21 -16.77
N ARG A 345 -3.52 -22.95 -16.00
CA ARG A 345 -3.53 -24.44 -16.00
C ARG A 345 -3.94 -25.05 -17.34
N GLN A 346 -4.72 -24.33 -18.15
CA GLN A 346 -5.13 -24.76 -19.50
C GLN A 346 -4.15 -24.32 -20.60
N GLY A 347 -3.02 -23.68 -20.27
CA GLY A 347 -2.10 -23.13 -21.26
C GLY A 347 -2.71 -22.02 -22.13
N LYS A 348 -3.75 -21.34 -21.65
CA LYS A 348 -4.44 -20.28 -22.39
C LYS A 348 -3.91 -18.91 -21.98
N SER A 349 -3.45 -18.17 -22.97
CA SER A 349 -3.03 -16.78 -22.87
C SER A 349 -4.21 -15.87 -22.44
N VAL A 350 -3.91 -14.61 -22.09
CA VAL A 350 -4.94 -13.61 -21.75
C VAL A 350 -5.95 -13.43 -22.89
N THR A 351 -5.48 -13.56 -24.14
CA THR A 351 -6.29 -13.49 -25.37
C THR A 351 -7.09 -14.77 -25.68
N GLY A 352 -7.11 -15.77 -24.78
CA GLY A 352 -7.81 -17.04 -24.96
C GLY A 352 -7.13 -18.05 -25.89
N LYS A 353 -6.16 -17.59 -26.70
CA LYS A 353 -5.33 -18.45 -27.57
C LYS A 353 -4.43 -19.36 -26.74
N LEU A 354 -4.11 -20.54 -27.27
CA LEU A 354 -3.10 -21.42 -26.68
C LEU A 354 -1.74 -20.71 -26.71
N ASP A 355 -1.09 -20.61 -25.55
CA ASP A 355 0.17 -19.88 -25.37
C ASP A 355 1.33 -20.79 -25.82
N VAL A 356 1.54 -20.86 -27.14
CA VAL A 356 2.54 -21.73 -27.78
C VAL A 356 3.92 -21.45 -27.18
N ASN A 357 4.48 -22.44 -26.50
CA ASN A 357 5.67 -22.27 -25.67
C ASN A 357 6.86 -21.82 -26.56
N ALA A 358 7.79 -21.04 -26.01
CA ALA A 358 9.01 -20.65 -26.72
C ALA A 358 9.79 -21.87 -27.29
N PHE A 359 9.71 -23.02 -26.61
CA PHE A 359 10.20 -24.30 -27.12
C PHE A 359 9.42 -24.79 -28.36
N GLU A 360 8.09 -24.78 -28.33
CA GLU A 360 7.22 -25.20 -29.43
C GLU A 360 7.35 -24.26 -30.65
N LEU A 361 7.47 -22.95 -30.41
CA LEU A 361 7.79 -21.96 -31.44
C LEU A 361 9.18 -22.18 -32.07
N LEU A 362 10.16 -22.67 -31.30
CA LEU A 362 11.44 -23.12 -31.85
C LEU A 362 11.29 -24.43 -32.63
N GLN A 363 10.53 -25.39 -32.09
CA GLN A 363 10.28 -26.68 -32.71
C GLN A 363 9.58 -26.53 -34.06
N GLN A 364 8.56 -25.68 -34.18
CA GLN A 364 7.88 -25.39 -35.45
C GLN A 364 8.80 -24.72 -36.48
N LYS A 365 9.71 -23.83 -36.03
CA LYS A 365 10.74 -23.24 -36.91
C LYS A 365 11.71 -24.30 -37.42
N TYR A 366 12.29 -25.09 -36.51
CA TYR A 366 13.31 -26.08 -36.87
C TYR A 366 12.76 -27.36 -37.53
N ALA A 367 11.49 -27.73 -37.32
CA ALA A 367 10.89 -28.92 -37.92
C ALA A 367 10.84 -28.87 -39.46
N ASN A 368 10.76 -27.66 -40.04
CA ASN A 368 10.75 -27.45 -41.49
C ASN A 368 12.11 -27.01 -42.05
N GLU A 369 13.12 -26.75 -41.20
CA GLU A 369 14.46 -26.37 -41.65
C GLU A 369 15.31 -27.59 -42.00
N LYS A 370 15.78 -27.64 -43.25
CA LYS A 370 16.68 -28.70 -43.73
C LYS A 370 18.08 -28.52 -43.13
N ILE A 371 18.36 -29.24 -42.04
CA ILE A 371 19.68 -29.31 -41.41
C ILE A 371 20.68 -29.89 -42.44
N SER A 372 21.62 -29.08 -42.90
CA SER A 372 22.69 -29.56 -43.78
C SER A 372 23.63 -30.50 -43.03
N ILE A 373 24.07 -31.58 -43.69
CA ILE A 373 25.03 -32.55 -43.16
C ILE A 373 26.34 -31.86 -42.67
N ARG A 374 26.65 -30.66 -43.20
CA ARG A 374 27.80 -29.83 -42.77
C ARG A 374 27.48 -28.87 -41.61
N ARG A 375 26.45 -29.15 -40.80
CA ARG A 375 26.04 -28.39 -39.59
C ARG A 375 25.83 -26.88 -39.80
N ALA A 376 25.30 -26.49 -40.96
CA ALA A 376 24.91 -25.11 -41.25
C ALA A 376 23.40 -25.02 -41.53
N VAL A 377 22.73 -24.10 -40.83
CA VAL A 377 21.33 -23.74 -41.08
C VAL A 377 21.30 -22.57 -42.06
N GLY A 378 20.47 -22.66 -43.11
CA GLY A 378 20.34 -21.62 -44.13
C GLY A 378 21.39 -21.67 -45.24
N SER A 379 21.31 -22.67 -46.13
CA SER A 379 22.13 -22.76 -47.35
C SER A 379 21.36 -22.32 -48.62
N GLY A 380 20.63 -21.21 -48.53
CA GLY A 380 19.97 -20.59 -49.68
C GLY A 380 20.97 -19.81 -50.54
N GLY A 381 21.66 -20.49 -51.45
CA GLY A 381 22.55 -19.83 -52.41
C GLY A 381 23.44 -20.79 -53.18
N GLU A 382 23.25 -20.87 -54.49
CA GLU A 382 24.22 -21.50 -55.38
C GLU A 382 25.53 -20.71 -55.37
N ARG A 383 26.61 -21.34 -54.93
CA ARG A 383 27.98 -20.91 -55.23
C ARG A 383 28.72 -22.08 -55.84
N ARG A 384 28.96 -22.01 -57.16
CA ARG A 384 29.92 -22.90 -57.83
C ARG A 384 31.25 -22.81 -57.10
N ALA A 385 31.79 -23.95 -56.66
CA ALA A 385 33.13 -23.99 -56.09
C ALA A 385 34.15 -23.73 -57.21
N GLN A 386 34.75 -22.55 -57.23
CA GLN A 386 35.98 -22.33 -57.99
C GLN A 386 37.13 -22.99 -57.24
N GLN A 387 37.46 -24.21 -57.67
CA GLN A 387 38.55 -25.00 -57.16
C GLN A 387 39.88 -24.42 -57.67
N TRP A 388 40.54 -23.62 -56.83
CA TRP A 388 41.89 -23.12 -57.12
C TRP A 388 42.92 -24.26 -56.98
N LEU A 389 43.51 -24.64 -58.11
CA LEU A 389 44.61 -25.58 -58.24
C LEU A 389 45.37 -25.16 -59.51
N GLY A 390 46.56 -24.59 -59.32
CA GLY A 390 47.28 -23.77 -60.31
C GLY A 390 47.71 -22.46 -59.67
#